data_AF-A0A3M1T916-F1
#
_entry.id   AF-A0A3M1T916-F1
#
_cell.length_a   1.000
_cell.length_b   1.000
_cell.length_c   1.000
_cell.angle_alpha   90.00
_cell.angle_beta   90.00
_cell.angle_gamma   90.00
#
_symmetry.space_group_name_H-M   'P 1'
#
loop_
_entity.id
_entity.type
_entity.pdbx_description
1 polymer ?
#
loop_
_entity_poly.entity_id
_entity_poly.type
_entity_poly.pdbx_seq_one_letter_code
_entity_poly.pdbx_strand_id
1 'polypeptide(L)'
;MRDPLLHGASRGRGGAGGLRRVQLRPRGPPLRQPRRRLLLRPLGVTHFEALGGEARLRAIIDRFVDRIFDDVMIGFHFRNASRERVKAKELEFAAAHLGAPVRYTGRPLPAAHAPHPITGGQFERRLKILEEVLEEFDAPPAVREHWIAHTRGLRNSILRGGGGRCDDELRRLR
;
A
#
# COMPACT_ATOMS: atom_id res chain seq x y z
N MET A 1 -27.97 -71.80 2.26
CA MET A 1 -29.41 -71.88 1.92
C MET A 1 -29.69 -70.89 0.80
N ARG A 2 -30.12 -71.44 -0.35
CA ARG A 2 -30.89 -70.83 -1.46
C ARG A 2 -30.31 -69.63 -2.23
N ASP A 3 -29.66 -69.96 -3.35
CA ASP A 3 -29.97 -69.41 -4.69
C ASP A 3 -31.48 -69.55 -4.99
N PRO A 4 -32.13 -68.68 -5.82
CA PRO A 4 -32.06 -68.89 -7.28
C PRO A 4 -32.23 -67.63 -8.19
N LEU A 5 -31.52 -67.56 -9.33
CA LEU A 5 -31.99 -67.84 -10.73
C LEU A 5 -33.11 -66.90 -11.25
N LEU A 6 -33.23 -66.48 -12.52
CA LEU A 6 -32.56 -66.66 -13.81
C LEU A 6 -33.38 -65.82 -14.84
N HIS A 7 -32.74 -65.44 -15.96
CA HIS A 7 -33.32 -65.28 -17.31
C HIS A 7 -34.36 -64.16 -17.55
N GLY A 8 -34.42 -63.51 -18.72
CA GLY A 8 -33.72 -63.71 -19.97
C GLY A 8 -34.23 -62.79 -21.08
N ALA A 9 -33.49 -62.83 -22.19
CA ALA A 9 -33.91 -62.67 -23.59
C ALA A 9 -34.53 -61.34 -24.10
N SER A 10 -33.73 -60.65 -24.91
CA SER A 10 -33.93 -60.40 -26.35
C SER A 10 -35.35 -60.13 -26.88
N ARG A 11 -35.50 -59.00 -27.58
CA ARG A 11 -36.01 -58.92 -28.97
C ARG A 11 -35.85 -57.52 -29.54
N GLY A 12 -35.42 -57.45 -30.80
CA GLY A 12 -35.26 -56.20 -31.55
C GLY A 12 -36.36 -55.92 -32.58
N ARG A 13 -36.05 -54.90 -33.40
CA ARG A 13 -36.57 -54.49 -34.73
C ARG A 13 -37.56 -53.33 -34.80
N GLY A 14 -37.32 -52.51 -35.83
CA GLY A 14 -38.20 -51.50 -36.43
C GLY A 14 -37.76 -50.08 -36.06
N GLY A 15 -37.36 -49.17 -36.95
CA GLY A 15 -37.63 -49.03 -38.38
C GLY A 15 -38.36 -47.70 -38.61
N ALA A 16 -37.96 -46.97 -39.67
CA ALA A 16 -38.48 -45.68 -40.14
C ALA A 16 -38.03 -44.45 -39.32
N GLY A 17 -37.40 -43.42 -39.89
CA GLY A 17 -37.67 -42.79 -41.18
C GLY A 17 -38.46 -41.52 -40.90
N GLY A 18 -37.80 -40.37 -40.79
CA GLY A 18 -38.52 -39.14 -40.44
C GLY A 18 -37.68 -37.88 -40.33
N LEU A 19 -37.49 -37.22 -41.47
CA LEU A 19 -37.45 -35.76 -41.62
C LEU A 19 -36.25 -35.02 -41.00
N ARG A 20 -35.25 -34.78 -41.86
CA ARG A 20 -34.26 -33.71 -41.68
C ARG A 20 -34.98 -32.36 -41.62
N ARG A 21 -35.12 -31.82 -40.41
CA ARG A 21 -35.59 -30.45 -40.21
C ARG A 21 -34.46 -29.50 -40.61
N VAL A 22 -34.56 -28.92 -41.81
CA VAL A 22 -33.72 -27.79 -42.23
C VAL A 22 -34.04 -26.64 -41.28
N GLN A 23 -33.13 -26.40 -40.34
CA GLN A 23 -33.23 -25.28 -39.42
C GLN A 23 -32.72 -24.04 -40.14
N LEU A 24 -33.64 -23.32 -40.79
CA LEU A 24 -33.38 -21.98 -41.30
C LEU A 24 -33.00 -21.09 -40.11
N ARG A 25 -31.71 -20.79 -39.98
CA ARG A 25 -31.21 -19.79 -39.05
C ARG A 25 -31.68 -18.41 -39.54
N PRO A 26 -32.36 -17.59 -38.72
CA PRO A 26 -32.56 -16.20 -39.09
C PRO A 26 -31.20 -15.50 -39.09
N ARG A 27 -30.77 -15.00 -40.26
CA ARG A 27 -29.67 -14.04 -40.40
C ARG A 27 -30.15 -12.68 -39.87
N GLY A 28 -30.17 -12.52 -38.55
CA GLY A 28 -30.19 -11.19 -37.94
C GLY A 28 -28.79 -10.58 -37.98
N PRO A 29 -28.63 -9.27 -38.22
CA PRO A 29 -27.34 -8.61 -38.09
C PRO A 29 -26.79 -8.81 -36.67
N PRO A 30 -25.47 -8.96 -36.47
CA PRO A 30 -24.93 -9.10 -35.14
C PRO A 30 -25.32 -7.87 -34.33
N LEU A 31 -25.95 -8.09 -33.17
CA LEU A 31 -26.17 -7.06 -32.17
C LEU A 31 -24.82 -6.41 -31.89
N ARG A 32 -24.68 -5.15 -32.29
CA ARG A 32 -23.51 -4.33 -32.04
C ARG A 32 -23.37 -4.29 -30.52
N GLN A 33 -22.46 -5.08 -29.96
CA GLN A 33 -22.14 -4.99 -28.54
C GLN A 33 -21.85 -3.52 -28.28
N PRO A 34 -22.48 -2.87 -27.27
CA PRO A 34 -22.02 -1.57 -26.86
C PRO A 34 -20.55 -1.78 -26.52
N ARG A 35 -19.66 -1.14 -27.28
CA ARG A 35 -18.23 -1.07 -26.95
C ARG A 35 -18.22 -0.79 -25.47
N ARG A 36 -17.71 -1.72 -24.65
CA ARG A 36 -17.53 -1.53 -23.22
C ARG A 36 -16.92 -0.14 -23.12
N ARG A 37 -17.74 0.84 -22.73
CA ARG A 37 -17.23 2.12 -22.29
C ARG A 37 -16.37 1.67 -21.12
N LEU A 38 -15.05 1.71 -21.30
CA LEU A 38 -14.15 1.69 -20.17
C LEU A 38 -14.70 2.82 -19.32
N LEU A 39 -15.51 2.45 -18.34
CA LEU A 39 -15.87 3.35 -17.26
C LEU A 39 -14.50 3.59 -16.66
N LEU A 40 -13.85 4.68 -17.10
CA LEU A 40 -12.86 5.34 -16.27
C LEU A 40 -13.62 5.46 -14.96
N ARG A 41 -13.28 4.59 -14.01
CA ARG A 41 -13.59 4.81 -12.61
C ARG A 41 -13.30 6.31 -12.41
N PRO A 42 -14.20 7.12 -11.84
CA PRO A 42 -13.77 8.45 -11.45
C PRO A 42 -12.54 8.19 -10.59
N LEU A 43 -11.36 8.53 -11.10
CA LEU A 43 -10.13 8.37 -10.35
C LEU A 43 -10.34 9.36 -9.22
N GLY A 44 -10.74 8.85 -8.05
CA GLY A 44 -10.85 9.68 -6.87
C GLY A 44 -9.51 10.39 -6.74
N VAL A 45 -9.56 11.72 -6.62
CA VAL A 45 -8.37 12.55 -6.48
C VAL A 45 -7.50 11.94 -5.38
N THR A 46 -6.27 11.57 -5.72
CA THR A 46 -5.33 10.98 -4.76
C THR A 46 -5.05 11.97 -3.63
N HIS A 47 -4.60 11.51 -2.46
CA HIS A 47 -4.21 12.45 -1.40
C HIS A 47 -3.07 13.37 -1.86
N PHE A 48 -2.21 12.89 -2.76
CA PHE A 48 -1.17 13.68 -3.41
C PHE A 48 -1.75 14.82 -4.26
N GLU A 49 -2.71 14.53 -5.14
CA GLU A 49 -3.39 15.56 -5.94
C GLU A 49 -4.21 16.50 -5.06
N ALA A 50 -4.91 15.97 -4.05
CA ALA A 50 -5.71 16.77 -3.11
C ALA A 50 -4.85 17.72 -2.27
N LEU A 51 -3.61 17.34 -1.96
CA LEU A 51 -2.63 18.19 -1.27
C LEU A 51 -2.16 19.36 -2.15
N GLY A 52 -2.20 19.21 -3.48
CA GLY A 52 -1.67 20.18 -4.44
C GLY A 52 -0.44 19.68 -5.22
N GLY A 53 -0.19 18.36 -5.23
CA GLY A 53 0.85 17.73 -6.03
C GLY A 53 2.28 17.98 -5.54
N GLU A 54 3.24 17.82 -6.44
CA GLU A 54 4.66 17.73 -6.09
C GLU A 54 5.20 19.01 -5.45
N ALA A 55 4.88 20.18 -6.00
CA ALA A 55 5.41 21.45 -5.50
C ALA A 55 4.98 21.70 -4.04
N ARG A 56 3.70 21.44 -3.72
CA ARG A 56 3.19 21.60 -2.36
C ARG A 56 3.77 20.56 -1.40
N LEU A 57 3.86 19.30 -1.82
CA LEU A 57 4.48 18.27 -1.01
C LEU A 57 5.95 18.56 -0.74
N ARG A 58 6.73 19.01 -1.74
CA ARG A 58 8.14 19.36 -1.60
C ARG A 58 8.34 20.46 -0.55
N ALA A 59 7.54 21.53 -0.59
CA ALA A 59 7.64 22.60 0.40
C ALA A 59 7.34 22.11 1.84
N ILE A 60 6.33 21.25 2.00
CA ILE A 60 6.01 20.60 3.29
C ILE A 60 7.18 19.76 3.78
N ILE A 61 7.76 18.93 2.91
CA ILE A 61 8.88 18.05 3.24
C ILE A 61 10.13 18.85 3.59
N ASP A 62 10.41 19.93 2.85
CA ASP A 62 11.54 20.80 3.13
C ASP A 62 11.40 21.40 4.53
N ARG A 63 10.24 21.99 4.85
CA ARG A 63 9.95 22.53 6.19
C ARG A 63 10.04 21.46 7.27
N PHE A 64 9.43 20.31 7.05
CA PHE A 64 9.41 19.21 8.00
C PHE A 64 10.81 18.72 8.32
N VAL A 65 11.62 18.44 7.29
CA VAL A 65 12.98 17.94 7.48
C VAL A 65 13.88 19.01 8.11
N ASP A 66 13.71 20.29 7.78
CA ASP A 66 14.45 21.34 8.44
C ASP A 66 14.16 21.36 9.95
N ARG A 67 12.88 21.30 10.32
CA ARG A 67 12.46 21.30 11.73
C ARG A 67 12.95 20.08 12.51
N ILE A 68 13.00 18.88 11.93
CA ILE A 68 13.52 17.70 12.66
C ILE A 68 15.05 17.74 12.81
N PHE A 69 15.78 18.32 11.86
CA PHE A 69 17.23 18.49 11.97
C PHE A 69 17.59 19.52 13.04
N ASP A 70 16.80 20.60 13.12
CA ASP A 70 17.05 21.71 14.04
C ASP A 70 16.38 21.50 15.43
N ASP A 71 15.67 20.38 15.63
CA ASP A 71 15.01 20.08 16.89
C ASP A 71 15.99 19.61 17.98
N VAL A 72 15.88 20.20 19.17
CA VAL A 72 16.77 19.94 20.30
C VAL A 72 16.70 18.50 20.83
N MET A 73 15.58 17.80 20.66
CA MET A 73 15.39 16.43 21.17
C MET A 73 15.76 15.35 20.17
N ILE A 74 15.60 15.60 18.86
CA ILE A 74 15.80 14.55 17.84
C ILE A 74 16.84 14.89 16.78
N GLY A 75 17.25 16.16 16.65
CA GLY A 75 18.19 16.63 15.63
C GLY A 75 19.56 15.94 15.72
N PHE A 76 19.99 15.55 16.91
CA PHE A 76 21.28 14.89 17.13
C PHE A 76 21.42 13.54 16.38
N HIS A 77 20.31 12.87 16.04
CA HIS A 77 20.31 11.63 15.24
C HIS A 77 20.79 11.87 13.80
N PHE A 78 20.70 13.11 13.31
CA PHE A 78 20.97 13.48 11.93
C PHE A 78 22.37 14.09 11.71
N ARG A 79 23.22 14.19 12.73
CA ARG A 79 24.54 14.85 12.64
C ARG A 79 25.46 14.34 11.52
N ASN A 80 25.32 13.08 11.15
CA ASN A 80 26.11 12.43 10.08
C ASN A 80 25.28 12.17 8.80
N ALA A 81 24.07 12.73 8.71
CA ALA A 81 23.19 12.59 7.55
C ALA A 81 23.24 13.85 6.69
N SER A 82 23.22 13.68 5.37
CA SER A 82 22.93 14.81 4.46
C SER A 82 21.45 15.17 4.57
N ARG A 83 21.18 16.43 4.88
CA ARG A 83 19.83 16.99 4.98
C ARG A 83 19.08 16.86 3.67
N GLU A 84 19.74 17.16 2.56
CA GLU A 84 19.24 17.08 1.20
C GLU A 84 18.86 15.64 0.84
N ARG A 85 19.71 14.68 1.22
CA ARG A 85 19.41 13.25 1.02
C ARG A 85 18.19 12.83 1.85
N VAL A 86 18.05 13.30 3.08
CA VAL A 86 16.86 13.01 3.91
C VAL A 86 15.61 13.64 3.28
N LYS A 87 15.66 14.90 2.85
CA LYS A 87 14.57 15.57 2.11
C LYS A 87 14.13 14.77 0.88
N ALA A 88 15.08 14.32 0.06
CA ALA A 88 14.78 13.52 -1.12
C ALA A 88 14.08 12.19 -0.77
N LYS A 89 14.55 11.48 0.27
CA LYS A 89 13.97 10.18 0.64
C LYS A 89 12.62 10.30 1.36
N GLU A 90 12.45 11.32 2.19
CA GLU A 90 11.17 11.62 2.83
C GLU A 90 10.13 12.06 1.78
N LEU A 91 10.53 12.83 0.77
CA LEU A 91 9.66 13.21 -0.35
C LEU A 91 9.18 11.99 -1.14
N GLU A 92 10.10 11.11 -1.55
CA GLU A 92 9.73 9.87 -2.26
C GLU A 92 8.79 8.99 -1.42
N PHE A 93 9.08 8.86 -0.12
CA PHE A 93 8.29 8.05 0.80
C PHE A 93 6.87 8.60 0.95
N ALA A 94 6.75 9.89 1.21
CA ALA A 94 5.47 10.58 1.35
C ALA A 94 4.68 10.58 0.02
N ALA A 95 5.33 10.89 -1.10
CA ALA A 95 4.67 10.93 -2.40
C ALA A 95 4.09 9.56 -2.78
N ALA A 96 4.88 8.49 -2.62
CA ALA A 96 4.41 7.13 -2.88
C ALA A 96 3.23 6.76 -1.96
N HIS A 97 3.31 7.12 -0.68
CA HIS A 97 2.24 6.87 0.28
C HIS A 97 0.95 7.62 -0.07
N LEU A 98 1.06 8.89 -0.48
CA LEU A 98 -0.08 9.75 -0.83
C LEU A 98 -0.71 9.44 -2.20
N GLY A 99 -0.14 8.47 -2.94
CA GLY A 99 -0.69 7.97 -4.19
C GLY A 99 -0.07 8.54 -5.47
N ALA A 100 1.06 9.26 -5.37
CA ALA A 100 1.81 9.65 -6.56
C ALA A 100 2.42 8.41 -7.26
N PRO A 101 2.58 8.44 -8.60
CA PRO A 101 3.15 7.32 -9.36
C PRO A 101 4.69 7.24 -9.25
N VAL A 102 5.21 7.33 -8.02
CA VAL A 102 6.64 7.25 -7.71
C VAL A 102 6.91 6.06 -6.78
N ARG A 103 8.17 5.64 -6.71
CA ARG A 103 8.60 4.58 -5.80
C ARG A 103 9.59 5.14 -4.80
N TYR A 104 9.48 4.70 -3.56
CA TYR A 104 10.51 4.92 -2.56
C TYR A 104 11.74 4.08 -2.89
N THR A 105 12.90 4.74 -3.01
CA THR A 105 14.16 4.09 -3.40
C THR A 105 15.17 4.01 -2.25
N GLY A 106 14.76 4.39 -1.04
CA GLY A 106 15.61 4.29 0.14
C GLY A 106 15.65 2.89 0.74
N ARG A 107 16.46 2.74 1.79
CA ARG A 107 16.50 1.49 2.58
C ARG A 107 15.12 1.25 3.23
N PRO A 108 14.70 -0.02 3.42
CA PRO A 108 13.53 -0.34 4.23
C PRO A 108 13.59 0.35 5.59
N LEU A 109 12.46 0.90 6.06
CA LEU A 109 12.44 1.70 7.28
C LEU A 109 13.08 1.01 8.50
N PRO A 110 12.82 -0.29 8.80
CA PRO A 110 13.50 -0.95 9.92
C PRO A 110 15.03 -0.93 9.78
N ALA A 111 15.55 -1.23 8.59
CA ALA A 111 16.99 -1.26 8.34
C ALA A 111 17.62 0.14 8.36
N ALA A 112 16.88 1.16 7.93
CA ALA A 112 17.33 2.55 7.98
C ALA A 112 17.47 3.07 9.42
N HIS A 113 16.57 2.63 10.31
CA HIS A 113 16.46 3.13 11.69
C HIS A 113 17.17 2.23 12.72
N ALA A 114 17.43 0.95 12.40
CA ALA A 114 18.06 0.00 13.32
C ALA A 114 19.38 0.44 13.98
N PRO A 115 20.29 1.15 13.29
CA PRO A 115 21.52 1.61 13.92
C PRO A 115 21.32 2.68 15.01
N HIS A 116 20.11 3.23 15.15
CA HIS A 116 19.82 4.38 16.00
C HIS A 116 18.95 3.97 17.20
N PRO A 117 19.34 4.27 18.44
CA PRO A 117 18.53 4.00 19.62
C PRO A 117 17.40 5.04 19.73
N ILE A 118 16.36 4.87 18.92
CA ILE A 118 15.20 5.77 18.90
C ILE A 118 14.23 5.36 20.02
N THR A 119 13.91 6.30 20.90
CA THR A 119 12.93 6.07 21.97
C THR A 119 11.50 6.36 21.50
N GLY A 120 10.51 5.87 22.26
CA GLY A 120 9.11 6.19 22.00
C GLY A 120 8.85 7.70 22.01
N GLY A 121 9.40 8.44 22.98
CA GLY A 121 9.24 9.89 23.05
C GLY A 121 9.85 10.63 21.86
N GLN A 122 10.98 10.17 21.33
CA GLN A 122 11.59 10.74 20.13
C GLN A 122 10.75 10.49 18.87
N PHE A 123 10.15 9.30 18.76
CA PHE A 123 9.19 9.01 17.69
C PHE A 123 7.98 9.94 17.76
N GLU A 124 7.38 10.11 18.95
CA GLU A 124 6.25 11.02 19.13
C GLU A 124 6.63 12.47 18.86
N ARG A 125 7.87 12.90 19.19
CA ARG A 125 8.34 14.25 18.87
C ARG A 125 8.38 14.49 17.35
N ARG A 126 8.95 13.55 16.58
CA ARG A 126 8.93 13.61 15.11
C ARG A 126 7.50 13.71 14.59
N LEU A 127 6.60 12.89 15.11
CA LEU A 127 5.19 12.88 14.70
C LEU A 127 4.52 14.23 14.99
N LYS A 128 4.77 14.81 16.16
CA LYS A 128 4.23 16.12 16.53
C LYS A 128 4.72 17.23 15.60
N ILE A 129 6.01 17.22 15.21
CA ILE A 129 6.54 18.17 14.23
C ILE A 129 5.83 18.01 12.88
N LEU A 130 5.55 16.77 12.44
CA LEU A 130 4.79 16.53 11.21
C LEU A 130 3.36 17.11 11.30
N GLU A 131 2.66 16.89 12.41
CA GLU A 131 1.32 17.47 12.65
C GLU A 131 1.35 19.00 12.55
N GLU A 132 2.29 19.64 13.23
CA GLU A 132 2.45 21.10 13.24
C GLU A 132 2.80 21.66 11.86
N VAL A 133 3.62 20.98 11.06
CA VAL A 133 3.94 21.42 9.69
C VAL A 133 2.75 21.23 8.75
N LEU A 134 1.99 20.14 8.87
CA LEU A 134 0.77 19.96 8.08
C LEU A 134 -0.30 21.00 8.43
N GLU A 135 -0.35 21.43 9.69
CA GLU A 135 -1.15 22.58 10.14
C GLU A 135 -0.65 23.89 9.52
N GLU A 136 0.64 24.18 9.60
CA GLU A 136 1.28 25.40 9.03
C GLU A 136 1.00 25.57 7.53
N PHE A 137 0.87 24.47 6.79
CA PHE A 137 0.62 24.48 5.35
C PHE A 137 -0.86 24.39 4.96
N ASP A 138 -1.79 24.45 5.93
CA ASP A 138 -3.22 24.27 5.72
C ASP A 138 -3.53 23.01 4.90
N ALA A 139 -2.87 21.89 5.25
CA ALA A 139 -3.09 20.63 4.56
C ALA A 139 -4.55 20.16 4.74
N PRO A 140 -5.21 19.67 3.68
CA PRO A 140 -6.60 19.22 3.78
C PRO A 140 -6.78 18.19 4.91
N PRO A 141 -7.85 18.29 5.74
CA PRO A 141 -8.01 17.43 6.91
C PRO A 141 -7.88 15.94 6.61
N ALA A 142 -8.49 15.47 5.51
CA ALA A 142 -8.40 14.07 5.09
C ALA A 142 -6.96 13.62 4.73
N VAL A 143 -6.15 14.51 4.14
CA VAL A 143 -4.74 14.20 3.82
C VAL A 143 -3.91 14.13 5.10
N ARG A 144 -4.13 15.08 6.02
CA ARG A 144 -3.46 15.11 7.32
C ARG A 144 -3.79 13.87 8.16
N GLU A 145 -5.07 13.53 8.29
CA GLU A 145 -5.50 12.33 9.02
C GLU A 145 -4.86 11.07 8.44
N HIS A 146 -4.89 10.93 7.11
CA HIS A 146 -4.31 9.79 6.40
C HIS A 146 -2.80 9.66 6.66
N TRP A 147 -2.04 10.74 6.48
CA TRP A 147 -0.58 10.72 6.61
C TRP A 147 -0.14 10.51 8.07
N ILE A 148 -0.84 11.13 9.03
CA ILE A 148 -0.57 10.92 10.45
C ILE A 148 -0.89 9.49 10.88
N ALA A 149 -2.01 8.92 10.45
CA ALA A 149 -2.37 7.53 10.72
C ALA A 149 -1.32 6.55 10.15
N HIS A 150 -0.88 6.76 8.91
CA HIS A 150 0.19 5.96 8.32
C HIS A 150 1.48 6.04 9.12
N THR A 151 1.91 7.25 9.47
CA THR A 151 3.14 7.46 10.24
C THR A 151 3.07 6.75 11.60
N ARG A 152 1.95 6.87 12.33
CA ARG A 152 1.72 6.15 13.60
C ARG A 152 1.84 4.63 13.44
N GLY A 153 1.32 4.08 12.34
CA GLY A 153 1.43 2.65 12.01
C GLY A 153 2.87 2.14 11.87
N LEU A 154 3.83 3.00 11.55
CA LEU A 154 5.24 2.65 11.38
C LEU A 154 6.01 2.54 12.71
N ARG A 155 5.41 2.93 13.83
CA ARG A 155 6.07 3.01 15.14
C ARG A 155 6.83 1.74 15.51
N ASN A 156 6.18 0.58 15.41
CA ASN A 156 6.80 -0.70 15.77
C ASN A 156 7.97 -1.05 14.84
N SER A 157 7.87 -0.73 13.55
CA SER A 157 8.93 -0.97 12.57
C SER A 157 10.17 -0.11 12.81
N ILE A 158 9.99 1.09 13.36
CA ILE A 158 11.09 2.01 13.68
C ILE A 158 11.71 1.66 15.03
N LEU A 159 10.91 1.43 16.07
CA LEU A 159 11.41 1.18 17.43
C LEU A 159 12.06 -0.20 17.60
N ARG A 160 11.57 -1.24 16.89
CA ARG A 160 12.15 -2.59 16.96
C ARG A 160 13.54 -2.68 16.32
N GLY A 161 13.96 -1.66 15.57
CA GLY A 161 15.32 -1.54 15.08
C GLY A 161 16.38 -1.44 16.19
N GLY A 162 16.01 -1.03 17.41
CA GLY A 162 16.91 -0.94 18.56
C GLY A 162 17.11 -2.23 19.37
N GLY A 163 16.66 -3.38 18.85
CA GLY A 163 16.77 -4.67 19.52
C GLY A 163 18.03 -5.44 19.12
N GLY A 164 19.12 -5.28 19.87
CA GLY A 164 20.24 -6.20 19.78
C GLY A 164 21.57 -5.59 20.23
N ARG A 165 21.79 -5.54 21.54
CA ARG A 165 23.12 -5.71 22.19
C ARG A 165 23.07 -5.68 23.72
N CYS A 166 21.95 -5.37 24.37
CA CYS A 166 21.86 -5.45 25.84
C CYS A 166 21.44 -6.82 26.40
N ASP A 167 20.85 -7.71 25.59
CA ASP A 167 20.39 -9.01 26.09
C ASP A 167 21.43 -10.14 25.98
N ASP A 168 22.46 -9.98 25.13
CA ASP A 168 23.47 -11.03 24.90
C ASP A 168 24.58 -11.04 25.96
N GLU A 169 24.85 -9.91 26.62
CA GLU A 169 25.90 -9.79 27.64
C GLU A 169 25.41 -10.30 29.01
N LEU A 170 24.13 -10.06 29.35
CA LEU A 170 23.52 -10.55 30.59
C LEU A 170 23.21 -12.05 30.60
N ARG A 171 23.17 -12.69 29.43
CA ARG A 171 22.96 -14.14 29.29
C ARG A 171 24.24 -14.97 29.38
N ARG A 172 25.41 -14.33 29.26
CA ARG A 172 26.74 -14.98 29.34
C ARG A 172 27.36 -14.92 30.75
N LEU A 173 26.71 -14.23 31.68
CA LEU A 173 27.14 -14.06 33.08
C LEU A 173 26.25 -14.84 34.07
N ARG A 174 25.49 -15.83 33.60
CA ARG A 174 24.70 -16.74 34.43
C ARG A 174 25.07 -18.19 34.14
#